data_AF-A0A9J6GUH8-F1
#
_entry.id   AF-A0A9J6GUH8-F1
#
_cell.length_a   1.000
_cell.length_b   1.000
_cell.length_c   1.000
_cell.angle_alpha   90.00
_cell.angle_beta   90.00
_cell.angle_gamma   90.00
#
_symmetry.space_group_name_H-M   'P 1'
#
loop_
_entity.id
_entity.type
_entity.pdbx_description
1 polymer ?
#
loop_
_entity_poly.entity_id
_entity_poly.type
_entity_poly.pdbx_seq_one_letter_code
_entity_poly.pdbx_strand_id
1 'polypeptide(L)'
;MYETSYVDDRTGRTVTAPLPSPRIRPGAVPSKFPACSSYFSKESTSRESADSKRKRLEAAALQAAIAESTETSLREQEADRIACVGDLACHLRNQDSTFWHIIENEERLVIFHIVEDEAPWMKYSLVLKADMGTTFHFMKKPTTTLGRDLCVPATADSKRAVMEFLDGVQAWDANTDSPLKLNTAVHGLKKSITQNKKRHRFASCTLMYETSYVDDRTGRTVTAPLPSPRMSWCVPSKFPIIFFKREHEQRKRGLEAKAA
;
A
#
# COMPACT_ATOMS: atom_id res chain seq x y z
N MET A 1 -47.69 -77.08 -15.86
CA MET A 1 -48.97 -76.98 -15.13
C MET A 1 -48.70 -77.33 -13.68
N TYR A 2 -49.32 -76.63 -12.72
CA TYR A 2 -49.26 -77.02 -11.31
C TYR A 2 -50.47 -77.92 -11.05
N GLU A 3 -50.28 -79.06 -10.40
CA GLU A 3 -51.34 -80.02 -10.12
C GLU A 3 -51.41 -80.25 -8.61
N THR A 4 -52.62 -80.53 -8.11
CA THR A 4 -52.83 -80.99 -6.74
C THR A 4 -53.46 -82.37 -6.80
N SER A 5 -52.90 -83.30 -6.06
CA SER A 5 -53.46 -84.65 -5.90
C SER A 5 -54.02 -84.81 -4.49
N TYR A 6 -55.12 -85.54 -4.39
CA TYR A 6 -55.75 -85.95 -3.14
C TYR A 6 -56.10 -87.44 -3.25
N VAL A 7 -55.76 -88.23 -2.23
CA VAL A 7 -56.10 -89.65 -2.16
C VAL A 7 -57.34 -89.80 -1.31
N ASP A 8 -58.40 -90.41 -1.86
CA ASP A 8 -59.60 -90.75 -1.09
C ASP A 8 -59.35 -92.01 -0.26
N ASP A 9 -59.27 -91.85 1.06
CA ASP A 9 -58.96 -92.92 2.01
C ASP A 9 -59.97 -94.09 1.96
N ARG A 10 -61.20 -93.85 1.50
CA ARG A 10 -62.25 -94.88 1.46
C ARG A 10 -62.20 -95.75 0.21
N THR A 11 -61.75 -95.18 -0.91
CA THR A 11 -61.76 -95.86 -2.22
C THR A 11 -60.36 -96.16 -2.76
N GLY A 12 -59.32 -95.63 -2.11
CA GLY A 12 -57.91 -95.80 -2.50
C GLY A 12 -57.56 -95.11 -3.82
N ARG A 13 -58.46 -94.29 -4.39
CA ARG A 13 -58.24 -93.62 -5.67
C ARG A 13 -57.62 -92.24 -5.45
N THR A 14 -56.56 -91.96 -6.20
CA THR A 14 -55.95 -90.63 -6.26
C THR A 14 -56.65 -89.78 -7.30
N VAL A 15 -57.25 -88.66 -6.88
CA VAL A 15 -57.82 -87.65 -7.75
C VAL A 15 -56.80 -86.53 -7.92
N THR A 16 -56.37 -86.30 -9.16
CA THR A 16 -55.45 -85.20 -9.51
C THR A 16 -56.20 -84.14 -10.29
N ALA A 17 -56.13 -82.89 -9.83
CA ALA A 17 -56.75 -81.74 -10.47
C ALA A 17 -55.70 -80.68 -10.84
N PRO A 18 -55.77 -80.08 -12.04
CA PRO A 18 -54.91 -78.97 -12.41
C PRO A 18 -55.27 -77.73 -11.58
N LEU A 19 -54.26 -77.08 -11.02
CA LEU A 19 -54.40 -75.80 -10.33
C LEU A 19 -54.23 -74.64 -11.33
N PRO A 20 -55.12 -73.64 -11.30
CA PRO A 20 -55.05 -72.49 -12.20
C PRO A 20 -53.85 -71.57 -11.91
N SER A 21 -53.32 -71.58 -10.68
CA SER A 21 -52.17 -70.78 -10.28
C SER A 21 -51.25 -71.52 -9.32
N PRO A 22 -49.91 -71.32 -9.41
CA PRO A 22 -48.96 -71.88 -8.45
C PRO A 22 -49.28 -71.45 -7.02
N ARG A 23 -49.21 -72.41 -6.07
CA ARG A 23 -49.28 -72.10 -4.64
C ARG A 23 -47.95 -71.49 -4.17
N ILE A 24 -48.05 -70.50 -3.30
CA ILE A 24 -46.90 -69.90 -2.62
C ILE A 24 -46.27 -70.98 -1.72
N ARG A 25 -44.93 -71.11 -1.76
CA ARG A 25 -44.21 -72.07 -0.90
C ARG A 25 -44.35 -71.64 0.57
N PRO A 26 -44.50 -72.59 1.52
CA PRO A 26 -44.45 -72.26 2.95
C PRO A 26 -43.14 -71.53 3.26
N GLY A 27 -43.23 -70.34 3.86
CA GLY A 27 -42.08 -69.47 4.18
C GLY A 27 -41.68 -68.47 3.09
N ALA A 28 -42.41 -68.36 1.98
CA ALA A 28 -42.12 -67.33 0.97
C ALA A 28 -42.54 -65.93 1.47
N VAL A 29 -41.59 -64.99 1.47
CA VAL A 29 -41.82 -63.57 1.79
C VAL A 29 -42.14 -62.81 0.49
N PRO A 30 -43.26 -62.08 0.41
CA PRO A 30 -43.57 -61.25 -0.76
C PRO A 30 -42.50 -60.17 -0.95
N SER A 31 -41.71 -60.26 -2.02
CA SER A 31 -40.64 -59.29 -2.31
C SER A 31 -41.13 -58.04 -3.06
N LYS A 32 -42.34 -58.07 -3.59
CA LYS A 32 -42.96 -56.95 -4.30
C LYS A 32 -44.39 -56.81 -3.83
N PHE A 33 -44.67 -55.76 -3.05
CA PHE A 33 -46.03 -55.33 -2.76
C PHE A 33 -46.53 -54.50 -3.95
N PRO A 34 -47.48 -55.00 -4.75
CA PRO A 34 -48.11 -54.19 -5.79
C PRO A 34 -48.80 -52.99 -5.10
N ALA A 35 -48.60 -51.78 -5.62
CA ALA A 35 -49.09 -50.51 -5.06
C ALA A 35 -48.33 -49.90 -3.87
N CYS A 36 -47.14 -50.39 -3.51
CA CYS A 36 -46.26 -49.61 -2.64
C CYS A 36 -45.77 -48.36 -3.39
N SER A 37 -46.04 -47.18 -2.82
CA SER A 37 -45.55 -45.91 -3.39
C SER A 37 -44.03 -45.96 -3.55
N SER A 38 -43.51 -45.35 -4.62
CA SER A 38 -42.06 -45.36 -4.93
C SER A 38 -41.19 -44.80 -3.80
N TYR A 39 -41.77 -44.12 -2.80
CA TYR A 39 -41.07 -43.63 -1.61
C TYR A 39 -40.69 -44.74 -0.63
N PHE A 40 -41.44 -45.85 -0.57
CA PHE A 40 -41.10 -47.01 0.29
C PHE A 40 -40.00 -47.91 -0.28
N SER A 41 -39.68 -47.77 -1.57
CA SER A 41 -38.73 -48.65 -2.28
C SER A 41 -37.42 -47.95 -2.65
N LYS A 42 -37.23 -46.70 -2.25
CA LYS A 42 -35.95 -45.99 -2.42
C LYS A 42 -35.12 -46.18 -1.17
N GLU A 43 -33.84 -46.47 -1.35
CA GLU A 43 -32.83 -46.27 -0.33
C GLU A 43 -32.97 -44.82 0.17
N SER A 44 -33.42 -44.65 1.41
CA SER A 44 -33.59 -43.33 1.99
C SER A 44 -32.21 -42.68 2.00
N THR A 45 -32.02 -41.60 1.23
CA THR A 45 -30.85 -40.74 1.42
C THR A 45 -30.88 -40.30 2.88
N SER A 46 -29.89 -40.75 3.67
CA SER A 46 -29.83 -40.45 5.10
C SER A 46 -29.98 -38.94 5.30
N ARG A 47 -30.96 -38.54 6.11
CA ARG A 47 -31.19 -37.12 6.41
C ARG A 47 -29.96 -36.59 7.12
N GLU A 48 -29.39 -35.50 6.60
CA GLU A 48 -28.27 -34.80 7.24
C GLU A 48 -28.61 -34.51 8.72
N SER A 49 -27.68 -34.83 9.63
CA SER A 49 -27.86 -34.53 11.04
C SER A 49 -27.89 -33.02 11.26
N ALA A 50 -28.56 -32.57 12.33
CA ALA A 50 -28.64 -31.15 12.65
C ALA A 50 -27.25 -30.50 12.80
N ASP A 51 -26.30 -31.21 13.41
CA ASP A 51 -24.92 -30.75 13.57
C ASP A 51 -24.17 -30.64 12.24
N SER A 52 -24.36 -31.60 11.32
CA SER A 52 -23.75 -31.52 9.99
C SER A 52 -24.29 -30.32 9.21
N LYS A 53 -25.62 -30.08 9.27
CA LYS A 53 -26.23 -28.90 8.64
C LYS A 53 -25.70 -27.61 9.24
N ARG A 54 -25.56 -27.54 10.57
CA ARG A 54 -25.01 -26.37 11.27
C ARG A 54 -23.56 -26.10 10.86
N LYS A 55 -22.70 -27.12 10.90
CA LYS A 55 -21.30 -27.01 10.47
C LYS A 55 -21.16 -26.54 9.03
N ARG A 56 -22.01 -27.04 8.13
CA ARG A 56 -22.01 -26.62 6.72
C ARG A 56 -22.36 -25.13 6.58
N LEU A 57 -23.35 -24.65 7.32
CA LEU A 57 -23.72 -23.23 7.30
C LEU A 57 -22.64 -22.34 7.92
N GLU A 58 -22.05 -22.75 9.04
CA GLU A 58 -20.93 -22.03 9.68
C GLU A 58 -19.71 -21.98 8.74
N ALA A 59 -19.36 -23.10 8.11
CA ALA A 59 -18.27 -23.13 7.13
C ALA A 59 -18.55 -22.23 5.91
N ALA A 60 -19.79 -22.24 5.39
CA ALA A 60 -20.18 -21.36 4.29
C ALA A 60 -20.12 -19.87 4.69
N ALA A 61 -20.55 -19.52 5.90
CA ALA A 61 -20.46 -18.16 6.41
C ALA A 61 -19.01 -17.71 6.59
N LEU A 62 -18.13 -18.57 7.12
CA LEU A 62 -16.71 -18.30 7.24
C LEU A 62 -16.05 -18.12 5.86
N GLN A 63 -16.37 -18.97 4.89
CA GLN A 63 -15.86 -18.84 3.52
C GLN A 63 -16.31 -17.53 2.87
N ALA A 64 -17.56 -17.12 3.07
CA ALA A 64 -18.07 -15.85 2.58
C ALA A 64 -17.32 -14.66 3.21
N ALA A 65 -17.12 -14.68 4.52
CA ALA A 65 -16.39 -13.63 5.23
C ALA A 65 -14.92 -13.53 4.79
N ILE A 66 -14.26 -14.67 4.53
CA ILE A 66 -12.89 -14.69 3.99
C ILE A 66 -12.88 -14.09 2.59
N ALA A 67 -13.81 -14.47 1.72
CA ALA A 67 -13.89 -13.94 0.36
C ALA A 67 -14.08 -12.41 0.35
N GLU A 68 -15.02 -11.90 1.14
CA GLU A 68 -15.27 -10.46 1.29
C GLU A 68 -14.05 -9.71 1.84
N SER A 69 -13.39 -10.29 2.85
CA SER A 69 -12.16 -9.73 3.43
C SER A 69 -11.04 -9.64 2.39
N THR A 70 -10.85 -10.69 1.58
CA THR A 70 -9.84 -10.69 0.51
C THR A 70 -10.15 -9.66 -0.57
N GLU A 71 -11.42 -9.54 -0.99
CA GLU A 71 -11.83 -8.55 -1.99
C GLU A 71 -11.61 -7.13 -1.49
N THR A 72 -12.00 -6.86 -0.25
CA THR A 72 -11.81 -5.54 0.37
C THR A 72 -10.32 -5.20 0.50
N SER A 73 -9.50 -6.14 0.97
CA SER A 73 -8.06 -5.92 1.11
C SER A 73 -7.37 -5.64 -0.23
N LEU A 74 -7.76 -6.34 -1.30
CA LEU A 74 -7.25 -6.08 -2.64
C LEU A 74 -7.64 -4.69 -3.14
N ARG A 75 -8.89 -4.30 -2.95
CA ARG A 75 -9.39 -2.98 -3.33
C ARG A 75 -8.67 -1.84 -2.58
N GLU A 76 -8.41 -2.04 -1.30
CA GLU A 76 -7.64 -1.08 -0.49
C GLU A 76 -6.19 -0.98 -0.97
N GLN A 77 -5.56 -2.11 -1.29
CA GLN A 77 -4.20 -2.14 -1.83
C GLN A 77 -4.10 -1.44 -3.19
N GLU A 78 -5.11 -1.62 -4.06
CA GLU A 78 -5.18 -0.92 -5.35
C GLU A 78 -5.36 0.59 -5.18
N ALA A 79 -6.17 1.02 -4.22
CA ALA A 79 -6.38 2.45 -3.93
C ALA A 79 -5.13 3.12 -3.32
N ASP A 80 -4.39 2.38 -2.49
CA ASP A 80 -3.15 2.82 -1.86
C ASP A 80 -1.97 2.89 -2.85
N ARG A 81 -2.02 2.13 -3.95
CA ARG A 81 -0.95 2.11 -4.94
C ARG A 81 -0.76 3.47 -5.61
N ILE A 82 0.50 3.85 -5.81
CA ILE A 82 0.90 5.04 -6.57
C ILE A 82 1.12 4.63 -8.03
N ALA A 83 0.30 5.16 -8.94
CA ALA A 83 0.42 4.85 -10.37
C ALA A 83 1.40 5.77 -11.10
N CYS A 84 1.41 7.06 -10.74
CA CYS A 84 2.27 8.09 -11.36
C CYS A 84 2.61 9.18 -10.33
N VAL A 85 3.61 10.00 -10.65
CA VAL A 85 4.04 11.11 -9.78
C VAL A 85 2.88 12.06 -9.46
N GLY A 86 2.02 12.34 -10.46
CA GLY A 86 0.85 13.20 -10.29
C GLY A 86 -0.22 12.62 -9.36
N ASP A 87 -0.39 11.30 -9.30
CA ASP A 87 -1.31 10.64 -8.36
C ASP A 87 -0.90 10.92 -6.91
N LEU A 88 0.39 10.75 -6.60
CA LEU A 88 0.91 11.10 -5.28
C LEU A 88 0.85 12.61 -5.00
N ALA A 89 1.16 13.46 -5.99
CA ALA A 89 1.09 14.91 -5.82
C ALA A 89 -0.34 15.39 -5.51
N CYS A 90 -1.34 14.86 -6.22
CA CYS A 90 -2.75 15.10 -5.95
C CYS A 90 -3.15 14.60 -4.56
N HIS A 91 -2.71 13.40 -4.16
CA HIS A 91 -2.99 12.87 -2.82
C HIS A 91 -2.43 13.78 -1.73
N LEU A 92 -1.17 14.20 -1.86
CA LEU A 92 -0.51 15.06 -0.87
C LEU A 92 -1.09 16.48 -0.81
N ARG A 93 -1.56 17.03 -1.94
CA ARG A 93 -2.25 18.33 -1.95
C ARG A 93 -3.58 18.31 -1.19
N ASN A 94 -4.25 17.16 -1.20
CA ASN A 94 -5.49 16.98 -0.44
C ASN A 94 -5.22 16.75 1.06
N GLN A 95 -3.95 16.58 1.46
CA GLN A 95 -3.56 16.53 2.85
C GLN A 95 -3.23 17.95 3.32
N ASP A 96 -3.93 18.43 4.35
CA ASP A 96 -3.67 19.73 4.96
C ASP A 96 -2.41 19.65 5.85
N SER A 97 -1.22 19.70 5.24
CA SER A 97 0.05 19.75 5.97
C SER A 97 0.66 21.16 5.93
N THR A 98 0.96 21.70 7.11
CA THR A 98 1.71 22.97 7.25
C THR A 98 3.21 22.77 7.31
N PHE A 99 3.67 21.53 7.53
CA PHE A 99 5.09 21.20 7.70
C PHE A 99 5.79 20.95 6.36
N TRP A 100 5.06 20.33 5.42
CA TRP A 100 5.59 19.94 4.12
C TRP A 100 5.17 20.91 3.02
N HIS A 101 6.13 21.28 2.19
CA HIS A 101 5.91 22.00 0.95
C HIS A 101 6.18 21.10 -0.24
N ILE A 102 5.42 21.29 -1.31
CA ILE A 102 5.41 20.39 -2.46
C ILE A 102 5.68 21.21 -3.72
N ILE A 103 6.64 20.75 -4.51
CA ILE A 103 6.89 21.22 -5.88
C ILE A 103 6.74 20.03 -6.81
N GLU A 104 5.79 20.13 -7.73
CA GLU A 104 5.54 19.13 -8.77
C GLU A 104 6.10 19.61 -10.11
N ASN A 105 6.74 18.69 -10.82
CA ASN A 105 7.13 18.80 -12.22
C ASN A 105 6.80 17.46 -12.91
N GLU A 106 6.75 17.44 -14.24
CA GLU A 106 6.40 16.26 -15.06
C GLU A 106 7.25 15.03 -14.71
N GLU A 107 8.53 15.22 -14.42
CA GLU A 107 9.46 14.11 -14.14
C GLU A 107 9.72 13.85 -12.65
N ARG A 108 9.36 14.81 -11.78
CA ARG A 108 9.81 14.81 -10.38
C ARG A 108 8.81 15.48 -9.45
N LEU A 109 8.67 14.92 -8.27
CA LEU A 109 7.97 15.52 -7.14
C LEU A 109 8.96 15.75 -6.01
N VAL A 110 9.02 16.98 -5.51
CA VAL A 110 9.90 17.37 -4.42
C VAL A 110 9.04 17.80 -3.23
N ILE A 111 9.18 17.08 -2.13
CA ILE A 111 8.51 17.34 -0.86
C ILE A 111 9.58 17.80 0.11
N PHE A 112 9.44 18.96 0.73
CA PHE A 112 10.52 19.55 1.54
C PHE A 112 9.98 20.37 2.69
N HIS A 113 10.85 20.59 3.69
CA HIS A 113 10.55 21.43 4.84
C HIS A 113 11.57 22.57 4.92
N ILE A 114 11.06 23.79 5.08
CA ILE A 114 11.85 25.00 5.29
C ILE A 114 11.77 25.38 6.77
N VAL A 115 12.93 25.64 7.37
CA VAL A 115 13.01 26.24 8.71
C VAL A 115 13.04 27.76 8.53
N GLU A 116 12.06 28.42 9.14
CA GLU A 116 11.94 29.88 9.17
C GLU A 116 12.79 30.45 10.31
N ASP A 117 14.10 30.58 10.07
CA ASP A 117 15.04 31.29 10.93
C ASP A 117 15.40 32.67 10.31
N GLU A 118 16.42 33.37 10.82
CA GLU A 118 16.88 34.68 10.30
C GLU A 118 17.09 34.68 8.77
N ALA A 119 17.58 33.58 8.22
CA ALA A 119 17.55 33.30 6.78
C ALA A 119 16.94 31.90 6.56
N PRO A 120 15.81 31.78 5.84
CA PRO A 120 15.14 30.49 5.69
C PRO A 120 16.01 29.49 4.93
N TRP A 121 16.06 28.25 5.43
CA TRP A 121 16.86 27.19 4.85
C TRP A 121 16.14 25.85 4.87
N MET A 122 16.47 24.99 3.91
CA MET A 122 15.83 23.69 3.72
C MET A 122 16.46 22.62 4.64
N LYS A 123 15.67 22.06 5.56
CA LYS A 123 16.11 21.02 6.53
C LYS A 123 15.89 19.61 6.00
N TYR A 124 14.76 19.35 5.34
CA TYR A 124 14.44 18.04 4.77
C TYR A 124 14.01 18.18 3.32
N SER A 125 14.36 17.20 2.49
CA SER A 125 13.84 17.08 1.13
C SER A 125 13.74 15.63 0.70
N LEU A 126 12.55 15.19 0.36
CA LEU A 126 12.25 13.94 -0.32
C LEU A 126 12.02 14.25 -1.81
N VAL A 127 12.83 13.65 -2.67
CA VAL A 127 12.72 13.78 -4.12
C VAL A 127 12.26 12.44 -4.68
N LEU A 128 11.10 12.45 -5.32
CA LEU A 128 10.57 11.34 -6.11
C LEU A 128 10.83 11.59 -7.59
N LYS A 129 11.29 10.55 -8.28
CA LYS A 129 11.53 10.56 -9.73
C LYS A 129 10.41 9.81 -10.46
N ALA A 130 10.35 9.96 -11.78
CA ALA A 130 9.39 9.26 -12.65
C ALA A 130 9.45 7.72 -12.57
N ASP A 131 10.60 7.14 -12.21
CA ASP A 131 10.78 5.70 -11.97
C ASP A 131 10.25 5.24 -10.60
N MET A 132 9.54 6.11 -9.88
CA MET A 132 9.13 5.97 -8.48
C MET A 132 10.29 5.82 -7.49
N GLY A 133 11.53 6.03 -7.94
CA GLY A 133 12.70 6.04 -7.08
C GLY A 133 12.69 7.27 -6.18
N THR A 134 12.91 7.04 -4.90
CA THR A 134 12.91 8.08 -3.87
C THR A 134 14.34 8.36 -3.40
N THR A 135 14.64 9.63 -3.17
CA THR A 135 15.90 10.07 -2.57
C THR A 135 15.62 11.11 -1.51
N PHE A 136 16.03 10.82 -0.28
CA PHE A 136 15.84 11.73 0.85
C PHE A 136 17.15 12.42 1.23
N HIS A 137 17.05 13.70 1.51
CA HIS A 137 18.15 14.56 1.89
C HIS A 137 17.82 15.20 3.24
N PHE A 138 18.75 15.02 4.18
CA PHE A 138 18.78 15.79 5.41
C PHE A 138 19.81 16.90 5.23
N MET A 139 19.33 18.15 5.29
CA MET A 139 20.08 19.36 4.98
C MET A 139 20.60 19.37 3.54
N LYS A 140 21.82 18.86 3.33
CA LYS A 140 22.50 18.78 2.03
C LYS A 140 23.09 17.39 1.76
N LYS A 141 22.75 16.41 2.60
CA LYS A 141 23.34 15.07 2.53
C LYS A 141 22.27 14.02 2.20
N PRO A 142 22.46 13.25 1.13
CA PRO A 142 21.60 12.11 0.86
C PRO A 142 21.73 11.13 2.02
N THR A 143 20.59 10.69 2.53
CA THR A 143 20.51 9.86 3.72
C THR A 143 19.47 8.77 3.48
N THR A 144 19.77 7.54 3.86
CA THR A 144 18.86 6.38 3.71
C THR A 144 18.09 6.07 4.99
N THR A 145 18.56 6.56 6.13
CA THR A 145 17.93 6.35 7.44
C THR A 145 18.03 7.59 8.31
N LEU A 146 16.94 7.95 8.97
CA LEU A 146 16.90 9.03 9.95
C LEU A 146 16.76 8.40 11.35
N GLY A 147 17.76 8.62 12.22
CA GLY A 147 17.78 7.98 13.52
C GLY A 147 18.00 6.45 13.45
N ARG A 148 17.34 5.69 14.33
CA ARG A 148 17.49 4.22 14.41
C ARG A 148 16.46 3.48 13.57
N ASP A 149 15.25 4.01 13.48
CA ASP A 149 14.09 3.24 13.04
C ASP A 149 13.41 3.80 11.77
N LEU A 150 13.70 5.06 11.38
CA LEU A 150 13.04 5.68 10.24
C LEU A 150 13.85 5.45 8.96
N CYS A 151 13.45 4.45 8.19
CA CYS A 151 14.06 4.13 6.90
C CYS A 151 13.36 4.91 5.78
N VAL A 152 14.18 5.45 4.88
CA VAL A 152 13.67 6.10 3.67
C VAL A 152 13.21 4.99 2.72
N PRO A 153 11.97 5.05 2.21
CA PRO A 153 11.53 4.09 1.21
C PRO A 153 12.46 4.19 -0.01
N ALA A 154 12.83 3.05 -0.62
CA ALA A 154 13.65 3.05 -1.84
C ALA A 154 12.81 3.38 -3.09
N THR A 155 11.53 3.02 -3.03
CA THR A 155 10.51 3.25 -4.05
C THR A 155 9.23 3.75 -3.39
N ALA A 156 8.50 4.65 -4.04
CA ALA A 156 7.17 5.10 -3.62
C ALA A 156 6.09 4.33 -4.38
N ASP A 157 5.79 3.12 -3.93
CA ASP A 157 4.73 2.26 -4.46
C ASP A 157 3.40 2.40 -3.69
N SER A 158 3.46 2.79 -2.42
CA SER A 158 2.32 2.95 -1.51
C SER A 158 2.19 4.40 -1.01
N LYS A 159 0.99 4.97 -1.14
CA LYS A 159 0.64 6.30 -0.60
C LYS A 159 0.81 6.30 0.92
N ARG A 160 0.28 5.28 1.59
CA ARG A 160 0.39 5.10 3.04
C ARG A 160 1.85 5.03 3.49
N ALA A 161 2.70 4.26 2.81
CA ALA A 161 4.11 4.14 3.18
C ALA A 161 4.87 5.48 3.08
N VAL A 162 4.58 6.27 2.03
CA VAL A 162 5.16 7.62 1.88
C VAL A 162 4.65 8.54 3.00
N MET A 163 3.36 8.51 3.31
CA MET A 163 2.77 9.33 4.38
C MET A 163 3.33 8.95 5.76
N GLU A 164 3.37 7.66 6.09
CA GLU A 164 3.96 7.15 7.33
C GLU A 164 5.42 7.59 7.49
N PHE A 165 6.19 7.59 6.39
CA PHE A 165 7.56 8.11 6.41
C PHE A 165 7.59 9.62 6.68
N LEU A 166 6.78 10.42 5.99
CA LEU A 166 6.72 11.88 6.16
C LEU A 166 6.28 12.27 7.57
N ASP A 167 5.25 11.61 8.11
CA ASP A 167 4.77 11.80 9.47
C ASP A 167 5.84 11.37 10.49
N GLY A 168 6.54 10.27 10.21
CA GLY A 168 7.67 9.81 11.00
C GLY A 168 8.80 10.84 11.05
N VAL A 169 9.12 11.51 9.93
CA VAL A 169 10.14 12.58 9.89
C VAL A 169 9.67 13.76 10.73
N GLN A 170 8.42 14.18 10.59
CA GLN A 170 7.86 15.29 11.37
C GLN A 170 7.87 14.99 12.88
N ALA A 171 7.48 13.77 13.28
CA ALA A 171 7.53 13.34 14.68
C ALA A 171 8.98 13.23 15.21
N TRP A 172 9.92 12.80 14.36
CA TRP A 172 11.34 12.76 14.70
C TRP A 172 11.90 14.16 14.91
N ASP A 173 11.51 15.12 14.07
CA ASP A 173 11.91 16.52 14.15
C ASP A 173 11.46 17.16 15.47
N ALA A 174 10.16 16.99 15.82
CA ALA A 174 9.59 17.48 17.07
C ALA A 174 10.31 16.91 18.33
N ASN A 175 10.82 15.68 18.25
CA ASN A 175 11.56 15.05 19.34
C ASN A 175 13.04 15.50 19.42
N THR A 176 13.64 15.90 18.30
CA THR A 176 15.05 16.29 18.21
C THR A 176 15.30 17.76 18.51
N ASP A 177 14.31 18.63 18.29
CA ASP A 177 14.36 20.04 18.66
C ASP A 177 14.16 20.28 20.18
N SER A 178 14.11 19.22 20.99
CA SER A 178 14.29 19.35 22.44
C SER A 178 15.76 19.73 22.75
N PRO A 179 16.04 20.87 23.43
CA PRO A 179 17.38 21.46 23.57
C PRO A 179 18.40 20.62 24.37
N LEU A 180 18.06 19.38 24.74
CA LEU A 180 18.91 18.47 25.51
C LEU A 180 19.43 17.26 24.71
N LYS A 181 19.10 17.08 23.42
CA LYS A 181 19.37 15.82 22.70
C LYS A 181 20.28 15.91 21.45
N LEU A 182 20.82 17.07 21.11
CA LEU A 182 21.71 17.23 19.95
C LEU A 182 23.03 16.41 20.07
N ASN A 183 23.42 16.02 21.28
CA ASN A 183 24.69 15.33 21.55
C ASN A 183 24.69 13.84 21.15
N THR A 184 23.52 13.21 20.96
CA THR A 184 23.43 11.77 20.69
C THR A 184 23.28 11.45 19.20
N ALA A 185 22.59 12.30 18.43
CA ALA A 185 22.36 12.09 17.00
C ALA A 185 23.65 12.21 16.15
N VAL A 186 24.56 13.11 16.53
CA VAL A 186 25.85 13.31 15.84
C VAL A 186 26.81 12.13 16.06
N HIS A 187 26.65 11.36 17.14
CA HIS A 187 27.50 10.21 17.44
C HIS A 187 27.16 8.95 16.62
N GLY A 188 25.92 8.80 16.14
CA GLY A 188 25.51 7.70 15.27
C GLY A 188 26.11 7.80 13.87
N LEU A 189 26.13 9.02 13.30
CA LEU A 189 26.65 9.28 11.96
C LEU A 189 28.19 9.18 11.88
N LYS A 190 28.89 9.43 12.99
CA LYS A 190 30.35 9.30 13.07
C LYS A 190 30.83 7.84 13.02
N LYS A 191 30.03 6.86 13.42
CA LYS A 191 30.43 5.43 13.40
C LYS A 191 30.39 4.79 12.01
N SER A 192 29.53 5.28 11.11
CA SER A 192 29.45 4.79 9.72
C SER A 192 30.61 5.29 8.83
N ILE A 193 31.13 6.49 9.11
CA ILE A 193 32.17 7.14 8.29
C ILE A 193 33.55 6.47 8.45
N THR A 194 33.81 5.75 9.54
CA THR A 194 35.14 5.15 9.81
C THR A 194 35.43 3.88 8.99
N GLN A 195 34.43 3.27 8.33
CA GLN A 195 34.63 2.04 7.56
C GLN A 195 34.84 2.23 6.05
N ASN A 196 34.61 3.42 5.48
CA ASN A 196 34.65 3.60 4.02
C ASN A 196 35.76 4.54 3.52
N LYS A 197 36.91 4.55 4.20
CA LYS A 197 38.08 5.37 3.83
C LYS A 197 39.18 4.53 3.18
N LYS A 198 38.88 3.81 2.10
CA LYS A 198 39.90 3.36 1.14
C LYS A 198 39.34 3.39 -0.27
N ARG A 199 40.06 4.12 -1.13
CA ARG A 199 39.88 4.31 -2.59
C ARG A 199 38.92 5.44 -2.95
N HIS A 200 39.50 6.60 -3.27
CA HIS A 200 39.63 7.07 -4.65
C HIS A 200 40.52 8.34 -4.64
N ARG A 201 41.62 8.30 -5.40
CA ARG A 201 42.45 9.47 -5.70
C ARG A 201 41.75 10.24 -6.81
N PHE A 202 41.51 11.54 -6.64
CA PHE A 202 41.13 12.42 -7.74
C PHE A 202 42.26 13.39 -8.06
N ALA A 203 42.55 13.50 -9.35
CA ALA A 203 43.53 14.39 -9.94
C ALA A 203 43.05 15.85 -9.91
N SER A 204 43.98 16.77 -9.69
CA SER A 204 43.77 18.21 -9.74
C SER A 204 43.82 18.69 -11.19
N CYS A 205 42.78 19.38 -11.67
CA CYS A 205 42.77 20.07 -12.95
C CYS A 205 42.45 21.55 -12.68
N THR A 206 43.35 22.44 -13.11
CA THR A 206 43.26 23.89 -12.87
C THR A 206 42.67 24.55 -14.12
N LEU A 207 41.56 25.26 -13.99
CA LEU A 207 40.99 26.13 -15.03
C LEU A 207 41.05 27.58 -14.55
N MET A 208 41.72 28.42 -15.33
CA MET A 208 41.83 29.87 -15.14
C MET A 208 40.59 30.53 -15.76
N TYR A 209 39.98 31.49 -15.06
CA TYR A 209 38.99 32.39 -15.64
C TYR A 209 39.47 33.84 -15.50
N GLU A 210 39.37 34.62 -16.58
CA GLU A 210 39.53 36.07 -16.57
C GLU A 210 38.16 36.74 -16.37
N THR A 211 38.12 37.85 -15.65
CA THR A 211 36.95 38.73 -15.59
C THR A 211 37.40 40.15 -15.90
N SER A 212 36.64 40.85 -16.73
CA SER A 212 36.82 42.27 -17.04
C SER A 212 35.69 43.07 -16.41
N TYR A 213 36.00 44.28 -15.95
CA TYR A 213 35.02 45.26 -15.46
C TYR A 213 35.24 46.61 -16.15
N VAL A 214 34.17 47.40 -16.25
CA VAL A 214 34.19 48.74 -16.89
C VAL A 214 34.18 49.80 -15.81
N ASP A 215 35.20 50.66 -15.79
CA ASP A 215 35.34 51.71 -14.79
C ASP A 215 34.34 52.85 -15.05
N ASP A 216 33.40 53.05 -14.12
CA ASP A 216 32.29 54.00 -14.22
C ASP A 216 32.72 55.48 -14.22
N ARG A 217 34.02 55.80 -14.05
CA ARG A 217 34.51 57.17 -14.18
C ARG A 217 35.08 57.51 -15.56
N THR A 218 35.45 56.52 -16.37
CA THR A 218 36.12 56.75 -17.66
C THR A 218 35.56 55.95 -18.83
N GLY A 219 34.62 55.04 -18.59
CA GLY A 219 33.94 54.26 -19.63
C GLY A 219 34.85 53.31 -20.40
N ARG A 220 36.03 52.98 -19.88
CA ARG A 220 36.97 52.01 -20.50
C ARG A 220 37.02 50.72 -19.71
N THR A 221 37.03 49.60 -20.44
CA THR A 221 37.23 48.25 -19.91
C THR A 221 38.70 48.06 -19.52
N VAL A 222 38.96 47.68 -18.26
CA VAL A 222 40.32 47.40 -17.77
C VAL A 222 40.41 45.94 -17.37
N THR A 223 41.43 45.26 -17.87
CA THR A 223 41.77 43.86 -17.54
C THR A 223 42.99 43.85 -16.64
N ALA A 224 42.88 43.31 -15.42
CA ALA A 224 44.02 43.14 -14.52
C ALA A 224 43.87 41.87 -13.66
N PRO A 225 44.95 41.07 -13.48
CA PRO A 225 44.93 39.90 -12.61
C PRO A 225 45.22 40.31 -11.15
N LEU A 226 44.36 39.89 -10.21
CA LEU A 226 44.63 40.00 -8.77
C LEU A 226 44.92 38.62 -8.15
N PRO A 227 45.78 38.56 -7.11
CA PRO A 227 46.16 37.32 -6.46
C PRO A 227 45.06 36.81 -5.52
N SER A 228 44.92 35.49 -5.52
CA SER A 228 43.95 34.67 -4.80
C SER A 228 43.71 35.03 -3.33
N PRO A 229 42.43 35.03 -2.91
CA PRO A 229 42.02 34.51 -1.61
C PRO A 229 41.14 33.27 -1.76
N ARG A 230 41.49 32.22 -1.00
CA ARG A 230 40.66 31.05 -0.73
C ARG A 230 39.29 31.47 -0.18
N MET A 231 38.21 31.14 -0.88
CA MET A 231 36.92 30.68 -0.32
C MET A 231 35.92 30.45 -1.47
N SER A 232 35.75 29.19 -1.87
CA SER A 232 34.81 28.79 -2.91
C SER A 232 33.40 28.64 -2.34
N TRP A 233 32.53 29.60 -2.63
CA TRP A 233 31.11 29.37 -2.76
C TRP A 233 30.86 28.94 -4.21
N CYS A 234 30.33 27.72 -4.42
CA CYS A 234 29.81 27.32 -5.74
C CYS A 234 28.33 26.98 -5.59
N VAL A 235 27.49 27.90 -6.05
CA VAL A 235 26.09 27.67 -6.41
C VAL A 235 26.09 27.13 -7.85
N PRO A 236 25.43 26.00 -8.15
CA PRO A 236 25.19 25.63 -9.54
C PRO A 236 24.05 26.49 -10.12
N SER A 237 24.37 27.22 -11.17
CA SER A 237 23.41 27.88 -12.05
C SER A 237 22.57 26.86 -12.80
N LYS A 238 21.29 26.76 -12.42
CA LYS A 238 20.09 26.51 -13.24
C LYS A 238 18.94 26.12 -12.29
N PHE A 239 18.39 27.12 -11.63
CA PHE A 239 17.09 27.01 -10.97
C PHE A 239 16.16 28.05 -11.61
N PRO A 240 14.94 27.69 -12.03
CA PRO A 240 13.93 28.70 -12.29
C PRO A 240 13.65 29.46 -10.99
N ILE A 241 13.57 30.78 -11.08
CA ILE A 241 13.09 31.64 -10.00
C ILE A 241 11.63 31.24 -9.74
N ILE A 242 11.37 30.52 -8.66
CA ILE A 242 10.01 30.14 -8.26
C ILE A 242 9.39 31.36 -7.58
N PHE A 243 8.47 32.01 -8.28
CA PHE A 243 7.57 32.99 -7.68
C PHE A 243 6.56 32.25 -6.79
N PHE A 244 6.60 32.50 -5.48
CA PHE A 244 5.52 32.13 -4.57
C PHE A 244 4.31 33.02 -4.85
N LYS A 245 3.32 32.51 -5.59
CA LYS A 245 2.01 33.14 -5.71
C LYS A 245 1.22 32.81 -4.43
N ARG A 246 1.28 33.71 -3.44
CA ARG A 246 0.46 33.66 -2.22
C ARG A 246 -0.96 34.14 -2.57
N GLU A 247 -1.90 33.21 -2.79
CA GLU A 247 -3.32 33.55 -2.82
C GLU A 247 -3.80 33.88 -1.41
N HIS A 248 -4.22 35.13 -1.21
CA HIS A 248 -4.81 35.64 0.03
C HIS A 248 -6.33 35.59 -0.12
N GLU A 249 -6.96 34.51 0.35
CA GLU A 249 -8.42 34.45 0.48
C GLU A 249 -8.79 34.50 1.97
N GLN A 250 -9.17 35.70 2.42
CA GLN A 250 -9.71 35.92 3.77
C GLN A 250 -10.89 36.89 3.70
N ARG A 251 -12.02 36.38 4.24
CA ARG A 251 -13.17 37.08 4.86
C ARG A 251 -14.38 37.39 3.99
N LYS A 252 -15.22 36.35 3.88
CA LYS A 252 -16.69 36.49 3.92
C LYS A 252 -17.15 36.43 5.38
N ARG A 253 -18.00 37.39 5.76
CA ARG A 253 -19.00 37.43 6.86
C ARG A 253 -18.78 38.56 7.88
N GLY A 254 -19.76 39.46 7.92
CA GLY A 254 -20.07 40.27 9.11
C GLY A 254 -20.36 41.73 8.82
N LEU A 255 -21.47 42.05 8.12
CA LEU A 255 -22.15 43.35 8.23
C LEU A 255 -23.55 43.28 7.60
N GLU A 256 -24.43 42.48 8.20
CA GLU A 256 -25.81 42.93 8.39
C GLU A 256 -25.85 43.59 9.76
N ALA A 257 -25.89 44.92 9.80
CA ALA A 257 -26.64 45.74 10.75
C ALA A 257 -26.26 47.22 10.59
N LYS A 258 -27.31 48.03 10.36
CA LYS A 258 -27.39 49.50 10.56
C LYS A 258 -26.86 50.41 9.44
N ALA A 259 -27.72 50.65 8.45
CA ALA A 259 -28.31 51.98 8.18
C ALA A 259 -29.53 51.70 7.26
N ALA A 260 -30.77 51.96 7.68
CA ALA A 260 -31.35 53.30 7.82
C ALA A 260 -31.25 54.08 6.50
#